data_AF-A0A0C1QN85-F1
#
_entry.id   AF-A0A0C1QN85-F1
#
_cell.length_a   1.000
_cell.length_b   1.000
_cell.length_c   1.000
_cell.angle_alpha   90.00
_cell.angle_beta   90.00
_cell.angle_gamma   90.00
#
_symmetry.space_group_name_H-M   'P 1'
#
loop_
_entity.id
_entity.type
_entity.pdbx_description
1 polymer ?
#
loop_
_entity_poly.entity_id
_entity_poly.type
_entity_poly.pdbx_seq_one_letter_code
_entity_poly.pdbx_strand_id
1 'polypeptide(L)'
;MEYVDKFISSYSSHSFQKIQFCPQNDSHGKFLDINSEFRRKVGERLINGQCIGTGEILRDIMLEESKFSEATWGATNLLSEIAALLLIQTGSQYLKAFFEAKERTFDTDCALNGNIVEVAVIQGIINELSDGNLKSSDFYIDYFQDYVPSVKKLSNYQQKANEKILEKYNNSKIKVAKPWWRRVFKT
;
A
#
# COMPACT_ATOMS: atom_id res chain seq x y z
N MET A 1 -16.98 -6.02 14.90
CA MET A 1 -15.82 -6.53 14.14
C MET A 1 -16.21 -7.73 13.29
N GLU A 2 -16.88 -8.75 13.84
CA GLU A 2 -17.35 -9.95 13.13
C GLU A 2 -18.13 -9.68 11.81
N TYR A 3 -18.94 -8.62 11.77
CA TYR A 3 -19.68 -8.23 10.55
C TYR A 3 -18.76 -7.84 9.37
N VAL A 4 -17.65 -7.15 9.64
CA VAL A 4 -16.72 -6.71 8.57
C VAL A 4 -15.96 -7.91 8.01
N ASP A 5 -15.53 -8.82 8.87
CA ASP A 5 -14.83 -10.05 8.44
C ASP A 5 -15.73 -10.97 7.63
N LYS A 6 -17.00 -11.08 8.05
CA LYS A 6 -18.01 -11.79 7.29
C LYS A 6 -18.22 -11.14 5.93
N PHE A 7 -18.30 -9.81 5.86
CA PHE A 7 -18.39 -9.08 4.60
C PHE A 7 -17.20 -9.36 3.67
N ILE A 8 -15.97 -9.34 4.20
CA ILE A 8 -14.75 -9.61 3.42
C ILE A 8 -14.73 -11.04 2.89
N SER A 9 -14.94 -12.01 3.78
CA SER A 9 -14.88 -13.45 3.44
C SER A 9 -16.00 -13.90 2.50
N SER A 10 -17.16 -13.24 2.51
CA SER A 10 -18.28 -13.53 1.62
C SER A 10 -18.47 -12.46 0.53
N TYR A 11 -17.44 -11.67 0.23
CA TYR A 11 -17.56 -10.58 -0.73
C TYR A 11 -17.91 -11.09 -2.13
N SER A 12 -18.80 -10.37 -2.80
CA SER A 12 -19.15 -10.55 -4.20
C SER A 12 -19.64 -9.22 -4.77
N SER A 13 -19.76 -9.13 -6.09
CA SER A 13 -20.29 -7.94 -6.79
C SER A 13 -21.66 -7.47 -6.27
N HIS A 14 -22.51 -8.36 -5.77
CA HIS A 14 -23.82 -8.00 -5.16
C HIS A 14 -23.68 -7.19 -3.87
N SER A 15 -22.52 -7.26 -3.21
CA SER A 15 -22.23 -6.55 -1.97
C SER A 15 -21.50 -5.21 -2.20
N PHE A 16 -21.14 -4.90 -3.44
CA PHE A 16 -20.38 -3.72 -3.83
C PHE A 16 -20.99 -2.40 -3.34
N GLN A 17 -22.32 -2.29 -3.36
CA GLN A 17 -23.04 -1.09 -2.91
C GLN A 17 -22.70 -0.63 -1.48
N LYS A 18 -22.19 -1.53 -0.64
CA LYS A 18 -21.80 -1.23 0.75
C LYS A 18 -20.45 -0.53 0.86
N ILE A 19 -19.59 -0.67 -0.15
CA ILE A 19 -18.27 -0.02 -0.20
C ILE A 19 -18.18 1.04 -1.29
N GLN A 20 -19.11 1.05 -2.25
CA GLN A 20 -19.14 2.03 -3.33
C GLN A 20 -19.05 3.47 -2.82
N PHE A 21 -18.23 4.29 -3.47
CA PHE A 21 -18.19 5.72 -3.27
C PHE A 21 -19.58 6.32 -3.55
N CYS A 22 -20.21 6.87 -2.51
CA CYS A 22 -21.57 7.37 -2.59
C CYS A 22 -21.63 8.81 -2.04
N PRO A 23 -21.31 9.80 -2.88
CA PRO A 23 -21.26 11.20 -2.48
C PRO A 23 -22.68 11.73 -2.21
N GLN A 24 -22.83 12.44 -1.10
CA GLN A 24 -24.02 13.14 -0.67
C GLN A 24 -23.63 14.48 -0.03
N ASN A 25 -24.61 15.37 0.14
CA ASN A 25 -24.47 16.55 0.96
C ASN A 25 -25.25 16.33 2.26
N ASP A 26 -24.65 16.71 3.39
CA ASP A 26 -25.40 16.76 4.65
C ASP A 26 -26.41 17.93 4.66
N SER A 27 -27.13 18.09 5.77
CA SER A 27 -28.11 19.17 5.96
C SER A 27 -27.52 20.58 5.90
N HIS A 28 -26.19 20.70 5.91
CA HIS A 28 -25.45 21.96 5.84
C HIS A 28 -24.70 22.12 4.51
N GLY A 29 -24.91 21.23 3.53
CA GLY A 29 -24.25 21.27 2.23
C GLY A 29 -22.80 20.76 2.25
N LYS A 30 -22.37 20.09 3.32
CA LYS A 30 -21.02 19.52 3.40
C LYS A 30 -20.97 18.18 2.66
N PHE A 31 -19.93 18.01 1.85
CA PHE A 31 -19.64 16.76 1.18
C PHE A 31 -19.46 15.61 2.19
N LEU A 32 -20.14 14.50 1.94
CA LEU A 32 -20.08 13.26 2.69
C LEU A 32 -20.06 12.09 1.71
N ASP A 33 -19.22 11.10 1.96
CA ASP A 33 -19.41 9.77 1.38
C ASP A 33 -19.99 8.84 2.44
N ILE A 34 -21.24 8.42 2.25
CA ILE A 34 -21.99 7.63 3.25
C ILE A 34 -21.36 6.27 3.53
N ASN A 35 -20.57 5.74 2.60
CA ASN A 35 -19.93 4.43 2.73
C ASN A 35 -18.47 4.52 3.15
N SER A 36 -17.90 5.73 3.25
CA SER A 36 -16.47 5.94 3.53
C SER A 36 -16.01 5.26 4.82
N GLU A 37 -16.78 5.35 5.90
CA GLU A 37 -16.40 4.74 7.18
C GLU A 37 -16.36 3.21 7.08
N PHE A 38 -17.35 2.61 6.42
CA PHE A 38 -17.40 1.16 6.24
C PHE A 38 -16.27 0.69 5.31
N ARG A 39 -16.08 1.35 4.16
CA ARG A 39 -14.99 1.05 3.22
C ARG A 39 -13.62 1.17 3.90
N ARG A 40 -13.41 2.20 4.72
CA ARG A 40 -12.18 2.36 5.51
C ARG A 40 -11.94 1.20 6.46
N LYS A 41 -12.95 0.79 7.22
CA LYS A 41 -12.85 -0.38 8.13
C LYS A 41 -12.52 -1.65 7.38
N VAL A 42 -13.09 -1.86 6.19
CA VAL A 42 -12.77 -3.03 5.36
C VAL A 42 -11.30 -2.96 4.90
N GLY A 43 -10.85 -1.80 4.40
CA GLY A 43 -9.47 -1.59 3.98
C GLY A 43 -8.46 -1.84 5.10
N GLU A 44 -8.69 -1.29 6.29
CA GLU A 44 -7.84 -1.49 7.47
C GLU A 44 -7.72 -2.97 7.88
N ARG A 45 -8.82 -3.74 7.78
CA ARG A 45 -8.81 -5.19 8.11
C ARG A 45 -7.96 -5.98 7.12
N LEU A 46 -8.03 -5.63 5.83
CA LEU A 46 -7.25 -6.26 4.76
C LEU A 46 -5.76 -5.94 4.89
N ILE A 47 -5.42 -4.66 5.05
CA ILE A 47 -4.05 -4.16 5.22
C ILE A 47 -3.36 -4.81 6.42
N ASN A 48 -4.03 -4.84 7.57
CA ASN A 48 -3.44 -5.39 8.79
C ASN A 48 -3.36 -6.92 8.80
N GLY A 49 -3.69 -7.59 7.68
CA GLY A 49 -3.67 -9.05 7.55
C GLY A 49 -4.67 -9.76 8.46
N GLN A 50 -5.67 -9.04 8.96
CA GLN A 50 -6.62 -9.59 9.94
C GLN A 50 -7.76 -10.37 9.27
N CYS A 51 -7.97 -10.16 7.97
CA CYS A 51 -8.85 -10.95 7.12
C CYS A 51 -8.27 -11.04 5.71
N ILE A 52 -8.39 -12.20 5.06
CA ILE A 52 -7.92 -12.40 3.68
C ILE A 52 -9.10 -12.13 2.73
N GLY A 53 -8.99 -11.07 1.93
CA GLY A 53 -9.95 -10.75 0.88
C GLY A 53 -9.63 -11.44 -0.45
N THR A 54 -10.58 -11.43 -1.37
CA THR A 54 -10.34 -11.79 -2.77
C THR A 54 -9.65 -10.64 -3.53
N GLY A 55 -9.11 -10.91 -4.71
CA GLY A 55 -8.62 -9.84 -5.59
C GLY A 55 -9.72 -8.84 -5.97
N GLU A 56 -10.99 -9.30 -6.06
CA GLU A 56 -12.13 -8.45 -6.39
C GLU A 56 -12.41 -7.38 -5.32
N ILE A 57 -12.38 -7.73 -4.03
CA ILE A 57 -12.63 -6.74 -2.98
C ILE A 57 -11.49 -5.72 -2.90
N LEU A 58 -10.24 -6.15 -3.11
CA LEU A 58 -9.09 -5.25 -3.16
C LEU A 58 -9.21 -4.27 -4.33
N ARG A 59 -9.56 -4.77 -5.51
CA ARG A 59 -9.82 -3.95 -6.71
C ARG A 59 -10.91 -2.91 -6.43
N ASP A 60 -12.05 -3.35 -5.91
CA ASP A 60 -13.21 -2.49 -5.71
C ASP A 60 -12.93 -1.43 -4.64
N ILE A 61 -12.30 -1.78 -3.52
CA ILE A 61 -11.90 -0.79 -2.51
C ILE A 61 -10.94 0.24 -3.09
N MET A 62 -9.91 -0.20 -3.83
CA MET A 62 -8.94 0.71 -4.43
C MET A 62 -9.60 1.71 -5.38
N LEU A 63 -10.48 1.23 -6.27
CA LEU A 63 -11.19 2.11 -7.22
C LEU A 63 -12.11 3.10 -6.50
N GLU A 64 -12.86 2.67 -5.49
CA GLU A 64 -13.78 3.55 -4.78
C GLU A 64 -13.06 4.54 -3.84
N GLU A 65 -11.94 4.14 -3.25
CA GLU A 65 -11.04 5.06 -2.53
C GLU A 65 -10.42 6.09 -3.48
N SER A 66 -9.99 5.69 -4.68
CA SER A 66 -9.44 6.64 -5.66
C SER A 66 -10.45 7.69 -6.13
N LYS A 67 -11.73 7.30 -6.28
CA LYS A 67 -12.84 8.24 -6.56
C LYS A 67 -13.08 9.20 -5.40
N PHE A 68 -13.04 8.69 -4.16
CA PHE A 68 -13.14 9.53 -2.98
C PHE A 68 -12.00 10.55 -2.94
N SER A 69 -10.76 10.10 -3.15
CA SER A 69 -9.57 10.96 -3.13
C SER A 69 -9.60 12.04 -4.20
N GLU A 70 -10.04 11.72 -5.41
CA GLU A 70 -10.28 12.67 -6.50
C GLU A 70 -11.30 13.74 -6.09
N ALA A 71 -12.44 13.33 -5.50
CA ALA A 71 -13.50 14.24 -5.09
C ALA A 71 -13.09 15.17 -3.92
N THR A 72 -12.29 14.68 -2.97
CA THR A 72 -11.87 15.45 -1.80
C THR A 72 -10.54 16.16 -1.97
N TRP A 73 -9.85 15.97 -3.10
CA TRP A 73 -8.48 16.47 -3.32
C TRP A 73 -7.53 16.01 -2.20
N GLY A 74 -7.72 14.77 -1.74
CA GLY A 74 -7.07 14.25 -0.55
C GLY A 74 -6.84 12.74 -0.60
N ALA A 75 -5.60 12.34 -0.36
CA ALA A 75 -5.21 10.94 -0.27
C ALA A 75 -5.81 10.28 0.99
N THR A 76 -6.29 9.05 0.86
CA THR A 76 -6.38 8.17 2.04
C THR A 76 -5.09 7.37 2.15
N ASN A 77 -4.57 7.19 3.37
CA ASN A 77 -3.38 6.37 3.60
C ASN A 77 -3.58 4.90 3.20
N LEU A 78 -4.84 4.47 3.01
CA LEU A 78 -5.18 3.11 2.60
C LEU A 78 -4.82 2.81 1.15
N LEU A 79 -4.82 3.82 0.28
CA LEU A 79 -4.84 3.61 -1.16
C LEU A 79 -3.57 2.93 -1.67
N SER A 80 -2.40 3.41 -1.23
CA SER A 80 -1.10 2.81 -1.58
C SER A 80 -0.96 1.38 -1.06
N GLU A 81 -1.41 1.13 0.17
CA GLU A 81 -1.31 -0.18 0.82
C GLU A 81 -2.27 -1.21 0.19
N ILE A 82 -3.51 -0.82 -0.12
CA ILE A 82 -4.45 -1.68 -0.85
C ILE A 82 -3.95 -1.96 -2.27
N ALA A 83 -3.44 -0.95 -2.97
CA ALA A 83 -2.91 -1.14 -4.31
C ALA A 83 -1.69 -2.07 -4.32
N ALA A 84 -0.83 -1.99 -3.29
CA ALA A 84 0.27 -2.94 -3.12
C ALA A 84 -0.24 -4.36 -2.85
N LEU A 85 -1.20 -4.53 -1.94
CA LEU A 85 -1.82 -5.83 -1.66
C LEU A 85 -2.47 -6.44 -2.90
N LEU A 86 -3.14 -5.63 -3.73
CA LEU A 86 -3.73 -6.07 -5.00
C LEU A 86 -2.66 -6.66 -5.93
N LEU A 87 -1.54 -5.94 -6.14
CA LEU A 87 -0.45 -6.40 -7.00
C LEU A 87 0.22 -7.67 -6.45
N ILE A 88 0.46 -7.72 -5.14
CA ILE A 88 1.06 -8.89 -4.47
C ILE A 88 0.17 -10.13 -4.62
N GLN A 89 -1.14 -9.96 -4.42
CA GLN A 89 -2.07 -11.09 -4.40
C GLN A 89 -2.49 -11.56 -5.79
N THR A 90 -2.54 -10.65 -6.77
CA THR A 90 -3.21 -10.92 -8.06
C THR A 90 -2.28 -10.80 -9.27
N GLY A 91 -1.03 -10.39 -9.08
CA GLY A 91 -0.07 -10.22 -10.17
C GLY A 91 -0.60 -9.27 -11.23
N SER A 92 -0.63 -9.74 -12.48
CA SER A 92 -1.09 -8.95 -13.63
C SER A 92 -2.63 -8.82 -13.76
N GLN A 93 -3.42 -9.60 -13.02
CA GLN A 93 -4.86 -9.78 -13.26
C GLN A 93 -5.68 -8.47 -13.23
N TYR A 94 -5.36 -7.55 -12.31
CA TYR A 94 -6.11 -6.30 -12.13
C TYR A 94 -5.29 -5.04 -12.46
N LEU A 95 -4.26 -5.15 -13.31
CA LEU A 95 -3.42 -4.00 -13.68
C LEU A 95 -4.23 -2.84 -14.27
N LYS A 96 -5.22 -3.12 -15.12
CA LYS A 96 -6.06 -2.06 -15.67
C LYS A 96 -6.71 -1.21 -14.56
N ALA A 97 -7.21 -1.85 -13.50
CA ALA A 97 -7.80 -1.15 -12.37
C ALA A 97 -6.75 -0.37 -11.55
N PHE A 98 -5.54 -0.95 -11.38
CA PHE A 98 -4.43 -0.25 -10.74
C PHE A 98 -4.08 1.05 -11.47
N PHE A 99 -3.94 0.99 -12.80
CA PHE A 99 -3.65 2.18 -13.60
C PHE A 99 -4.82 3.17 -13.63
N GLU A 100 -6.07 2.71 -13.65
CA GLU A 100 -7.24 3.60 -13.52
C GLU A 100 -7.22 4.36 -12.18
N ALA A 101 -6.92 3.69 -11.06
CA ALA A 101 -6.80 4.35 -9.76
C ALA A 101 -5.61 5.32 -9.72
N LYS A 102 -4.49 4.98 -10.36
CA LYS A 102 -3.31 5.85 -10.51
C LYS A 102 -3.60 7.12 -11.29
N GLU A 103 -4.41 7.05 -12.33
CA GLU A 103 -4.79 8.24 -13.12
C GLU A 103 -5.66 9.22 -12.32
N ARG A 104 -6.48 8.71 -11.38
CA ARG A 104 -7.31 9.54 -10.50
C ARG A 104 -6.51 10.21 -9.38
N THR A 105 -5.48 9.53 -8.88
CA THR A 105 -4.62 10.08 -7.83
C THR A 105 -3.20 9.52 -7.91
N PHE A 106 -2.24 10.44 -7.81
CA PHE A 106 -0.81 10.13 -7.70
C PHE A 106 -0.48 9.26 -6.48
N ASP A 107 -1.33 9.22 -5.44
CA ASP A 107 -1.07 8.45 -4.23
C ASP A 107 -1.10 6.93 -4.46
N THR A 108 -1.83 6.47 -5.48
CA THR A 108 -1.77 5.05 -5.90
C THR A 108 -0.36 4.67 -6.33
N ASP A 109 0.41 5.61 -6.91
CA ASP A 109 1.80 5.38 -7.30
C ASP A 109 2.73 5.17 -6.10
N CYS A 110 2.33 5.68 -4.93
CA CYS A 110 3.05 5.44 -3.69
C CYS A 110 3.00 3.97 -3.25
N ALA A 111 2.09 3.15 -3.80
CA ALA A 111 2.09 1.69 -3.60
C ALA A 111 3.40 1.06 -4.05
N LEU A 112 3.93 1.59 -5.15
CA LEU A 112 5.20 1.17 -5.72
C LEU A 112 6.34 1.86 -4.95
N ASN A 113 6.20 3.16 -4.65
CA ASN A 113 7.19 3.97 -3.94
C ASN A 113 7.12 3.77 -2.42
N GLY A 114 7.79 2.77 -1.89
CA GLY A 114 7.90 2.63 -0.43
C GLY A 114 8.42 1.30 0.09
N ASN A 115 8.95 0.43 -0.78
CA ASN A 115 9.26 -0.97 -0.46
C ASN A 115 8.04 -1.77 0.04
N ILE A 116 6.81 -1.33 -0.28
CA ILE A 116 5.60 -2.09 0.04
C ILE A 116 5.49 -3.28 -0.93
N VAL A 117 5.69 -3.03 -2.23
CA VAL A 117 5.80 -4.09 -3.25
C VAL A 117 7.27 -4.43 -3.49
N GLU A 118 7.63 -5.69 -3.29
CA GLU A 118 8.98 -6.17 -3.57
C GLU A 118 9.28 -6.20 -5.07
N VAL A 119 10.54 -5.95 -5.45
CA VAL A 119 11.00 -6.04 -6.84
C VAL A 119 10.69 -7.40 -7.46
N ALA A 120 10.70 -8.48 -6.67
CA ALA A 120 10.36 -9.82 -7.14
C ALA A 120 8.92 -9.92 -7.64
N VAL A 121 7.97 -9.25 -6.97
CA VAL A 121 6.56 -9.19 -7.41
C VAL A 121 6.45 -8.45 -8.73
N ILE A 122 7.11 -7.29 -8.84
CA ILE A 122 7.14 -6.50 -10.09
C ILE A 122 7.74 -7.30 -11.25
N GLN A 123 8.84 -8.04 -10.99
CA GLN A 123 9.45 -8.90 -11.99
C GLN A 123 8.52 -10.06 -12.40
N GLY A 124 7.78 -10.64 -11.44
CA GLY A 124 6.75 -11.63 -11.71
C GLY A 124 5.68 -11.11 -12.67
N ILE A 125 5.17 -9.90 -12.42
CA ILE A 125 4.19 -9.23 -13.27
C ILE A 125 4.76 -9.00 -14.68
N ILE A 126 6.00 -8.52 -14.81
CA ILE A 126 6.65 -8.33 -16.11
C ILE A 126 6.74 -9.65 -16.88
N ASN A 127 7.08 -10.74 -16.20
CA ASN A 127 7.20 -12.06 -16.82
C ASN A 127 5.83 -12.58 -17.29
N GLU A 128 4.78 -12.47 -16.44
CA GLU A 128 3.40 -12.83 -16.80
C GLU A 128 2.91 -12.10 -18.05
N LEU A 129 3.19 -10.80 -18.13
CA LEU A 129 2.83 -9.97 -19.28
C LEU A 129 3.61 -10.35 -20.54
N SER A 130 4.91 -10.65 -20.38
CA SER A 130 5.80 -11.03 -21.49
C SER A 130 5.42 -12.39 -22.08
N ASP A 131 5.08 -13.36 -21.21
CA ASP A 131 4.66 -14.71 -21.59
C ASP A 131 3.25 -14.72 -22.23
N GLY A 132 2.39 -13.76 -21.84
CA GLY A 132 1.02 -13.61 -22.34
C GLY A 132 0.90 -13.15 -23.79
N ASN A 133 1.99 -12.68 -24.42
CA ASN A 133 2.05 -12.28 -25.84
C ASN A 133 0.96 -11.26 -26.27
N LEU A 134 0.58 -10.36 -25.36
CA LEU A 134 -0.46 -9.35 -25.59
C LEU A 134 0.18 -8.03 -26.03
N LYS A 135 -0.07 -7.57 -27.27
CA LYS A 135 0.41 -6.25 -27.74
C LYS A 135 -0.05 -5.06 -26.87
N SER A 136 -1.08 -5.22 -26.05
CA SER A 136 -1.54 -4.21 -25.11
C SER A 136 -0.78 -4.19 -23.78
N SER A 137 0.17 -5.12 -23.56
CA SER A 137 0.97 -5.16 -22.33
C SER A 137 2.27 -4.36 -22.39
N ASP A 138 2.74 -3.96 -23.57
CA ASP A 138 4.01 -3.24 -23.74
C ASP A 138 4.08 -1.99 -22.86
N PHE A 139 2.99 -1.21 -22.80
CA PHE A 139 2.89 -0.06 -21.91
C PHE A 139 3.10 -0.42 -20.43
N TYR A 140 2.50 -1.51 -19.94
CA TYR A 140 2.64 -1.94 -18.55
C TYR A 140 4.05 -2.46 -18.28
N ILE A 141 4.63 -3.19 -19.23
CA ILE A 141 5.99 -3.71 -19.14
C ILE A 141 6.97 -2.54 -19.05
N ASP A 142 6.92 -1.58 -19.98
CA ASP A 142 7.79 -0.41 -20.01
C ASP A 142 7.68 0.37 -18.69
N TYR A 143 6.45 0.61 -18.24
CA TYR A 143 6.19 1.28 -16.97
C TYR A 143 6.88 0.61 -15.77
N PHE A 144 6.71 -0.71 -15.62
CA PHE A 144 7.31 -1.44 -14.51
C PHE A 144 8.83 -1.59 -14.67
N GLN A 145 9.34 -1.70 -15.90
CA GLN A 145 10.78 -1.77 -16.17
C GLN A 145 11.49 -0.47 -15.78
N ASP A 146 10.89 0.69 -16.06
CA ASP A 146 11.39 1.99 -15.61
C ASP A 146 11.35 2.12 -14.07
N TYR A 147 10.41 1.41 -13.44
CA TYR A 147 10.22 1.43 -12.00
C TYR A 147 11.26 0.62 -11.23
N VAL A 148 11.65 -0.55 -11.72
CA VAL A 148 12.58 -1.49 -11.04
C VAL A 148 13.92 -0.84 -10.61
N PRO A 149 14.63 -0.06 -11.46
CA PRO A 149 15.85 0.63 -11.07
C PRO A 149 15.64 1.60 -9.89
N SER A 150 14.51 2.29 -9.87
CA SER A 150 14.18 3.28 -8.84
C SER A 150 13.99 2.63 -7.47
N VAL A 151 13.27 1.49 -7.41
CA VAL A 151 13.10 0.70 -6.18
C VAL A 151 14.42 0.18 -5.66
N LYS A 152 15.22 -0.46 -6.54
CA LYS A 152 16.55 -0.98 -6.18
C LYS A 152 17.47 0.11 -5.62
N LYS A 153 17.36 1.33 -6.15
CA LYS A 153 18.14 2.47 -5.66
C LYS A 153 17.68 2.90 -4.27
N LEU A 154 16.37 2.99 -4.04
CA LEU A 154 15.78 3.36 -2.74
C LEU A 154 16.08 2.32 -1.65
N SER A 155 15.95 1.03 -1.96
CA SER A 155 16.29 -0.06 -1.02
C SER A 155 17.76 0.02 -0.58
N ASN A 156 18.68 0.26 -1.52
CA ASN A 156 20.10 0.44 -1.24
C ASN A 156 20.37 1.67 -0.34
N TYR A 157 19.68 2.78 -0.57
CA TYR A 157 19.81 3.96 0.29
C TYR A 157 19.32 3.70 1.71
N GLN A 158 18.18 3.04 1.87
CA GLN A 158 17.63 2.70 3.18
C GLN A 158 18.54 1.74 3.95
N GLN A 159 19.09 0.72 3.28
CA GLN A 159 20.05 -0.18 3.90
C GLN A 159 21.26 0.57 4.45
N LYS A 160 21.87 1.45 3.63
CA LYS A 160 23.01 2.29 4.06
C LYS A 160 22.66 3.24 5.21
N ALA A 161 21.44 3.77 5.24
CA ALA A 161 20.97 4.61 6.33
C ALA A 161 20.83 3.81 7.64
N ASN A 162 20.26 2.61 7.58
CA ASN A 162 20.12 1.71 8.73
C ASN A 162 21.49 1.27 9.28
N GLU A 163 22.44 0.94 8.40
CA GLU A 163 23.82 0.62 8.79
C GLU A 163 24.48 1.77 9.57
N LYS A 164 24.33 3.02 9.10
CA LYS A 164 24.83 4.21 9.80
C LYS A 164 24.16 4.44 11.17
N ILE A 165 22.85 4.19 11.26
CA ILE A 165 22.12 4.30 12.53
C ILE A 165 22.62 3.25 13.53
N LEU A 166 22.79 2.01 13.09
CA LEU A 166 23.31 0.91 13.90
C LEU A 166 24.75 1.17 14.34
N GLU A 167 25.61 1.67 13.45
CA GLU A 167 26.98 2.06 13.79
C GLU A 167 27.00 3.14 14.87
N LYS A 168 26.17 4.18 14.73
CA LYS A 168 26.03 5.26 15.74
C LYS A 168 25.52 4.73 17.08
N TYR A 169 24.56 3.79 17.06
CA TYR A 169 24.03 3.16 18.27
C TYR A 169 25.05 2.26 18.98
N ASN A 170 25.82 1.48 18.22
CA ASN A 170 26.86 0.61 18.78
C ASN A 170 28.02 1.45 19.37
N ASN A 171 28.43 2.51 18.67
CA ASN A 171 29.45 3.43 19.14
C ASN A 171 29.03 4.24 20.38
N SER A 172 27.73 4.49 20.57
CA SER A 172 27.22 5.15 21.78
C SER A 172 27.10 4.19 22.97
N LYS A 173 26.76 2.91 22.74
CA LYS A 173 26.75 1.87 23.78
C LYS A 173 28.14 1.50 24.30
N ILE A 174 29.19 1.58 23.48
CA ILE A 174 30.57 1.33 23.93
C ILE A 174 31.05 2.42 24.92
N LYS A 175 30.36 3.57 25.01
CA LYS A 175 30.60 4.62 26.00
C LYS A 175 29.79 4.44 27.30
N VAL A 176 29.62 3.22 27.82
CA VAL A 176 29.24 3.08 29.25
C VAL A 176 30.44 3.52 30.08
N ALA A 177 30.41 4.77 30.55
CA ALA A 177 31.38 5.28 31.49
C ALA A 177 31.46 4.34 32.69
N LYS A 178 32.68 3.94 33.07
CA LYS A 178 32.91 3.23 34.35
C LYS A 178 32.20 4.03 35.45
N PRO A 179 31.34 3.39 36.25
CA PRO A 179 30.57 4.13 37.24
C PRO A 179 31.48 4.91 38.18
N TRP A 180 31.11 6.15 38.49
CA TRP A 180 31.91 7.08 39.28
C TRP A 180 32.30 6.52 40.66
N TRP A 181 31.48 5.65 41.24
CA TRP A 181 31.76 4.96 42.51
C TRP A 181 32.96 4.01 42.47
N ARG A 182 33.40 3.52 41.29
CA ARG A 182 34.64 2.74 41.16
C ARG A 182 35.93 3.58 41.26
N ARG A 183 35.82 4.92 41.33
CA ARG A 183 36.98 5.82 41.57
C ARG A 183 37.18 6.17 43.04
N VAL A 184 36.21 5.91 43.91
CA VAL A 184 36.21 6.37 45.31
C VAL A 184 36.82 5.34 46.28
N PHE A 185 36.96 4.08 45.87
CA PHE A 185 37.57 3.02 46.69
C PHE A 185 38.90 2.53 46.12
N LYS A 186 39.86 3.44 45.98
CA LYS A 186 41.28 3.10 45.99
C LYS A 186 41.96 4.07 46.95
N THR A 187 42.52 3.45 48.00
CA THR A 187 43.28 3.98 49.14
C THR A 187 42.48 4.82 50.13
#